data_AF-A0A8T7HMM1-F1
#
_entry.id   AF-A0A8T7HMM1-F1
#
_cell.length_a   1.000
_cell.length_b   1.000
_cell.length_c   1.000
_cell.angle_alpha   90.00
_cell.angle_beta   90.00
_cell.angle_gamma   90.00
#
_symmetry.space_group_name_H-M   'P 1'
#
loop_
_entity.id
_entity.type
_entity.pdbx_description
1 polymer ?
#
loop_
_entity_poly.entity_id
_entity_poly.type
_entity_poly.pdbx_seq_one_letter_code
_entity_poly.pdbx_strand_id
1 'polypeptide(L)'
;KEVPIASASLGNITKRDLSNLESLRDKDEFTGVLLAFNVNIPTDLTEIINLKKLKIITHPVIYKTIEEYEEYVEKLKANIEMKDLSKVVRPCKFAVLKGYTFRQSNPAIVGVEIEIGKIKTGDGIMNLSGTRVGTVKSLKEGQDNVSVAQQGKQLAMAMEGVTIGRQVDEGDFLYADIPEEDFVKLKAMKKHLSKMEVDVLKQIAEIKRRDNPVWGVG
;
A
#
# COMPACT_ATOMS: atom_id res chain seq x y z
N LYS A 1 16.30 -21.05 -9.22
CA LYS A 1 16.41 -19.64 -8.76
C LYS A 1 17.70 -19.54 -7.95
N GLU A 2 18.54 -18.54 -8.20
CA GLU A 2 19.74 -18.32 -7.38
C GLU A 2 19.34 -17.56 -6.11
N VAL A 3 19.56 -18.17 -4.96
CA VAL A 3 19.39 -17.53 -3.65
C VAL A 3 20.76 -17.01 -3.22
N PRO A 4 20.94 -15.70 -2.97
CA PRO A 4 22.22 -15.18 -2.53
C PRO A 4 22.55 -15.72 -1.13
N ILE A 5 23.75 -16.29 -0.98
CA ILE A 5 24.22 -16.91 0.27
C ILE A 5 25.24 -15.98 0.91
N ALA A 6 24.94 -15.46 2.11
CA ALA A 6 25.85 -14.61 2.86
C ALA A 6 27.01 -15.40 3.51
N SER A 7 26.72 -16.59 4.02
CA SER A 7 27.69 -17.49 4.64
C SER A 7 27.15 -18.91 4.71
N ALA A 8 28.04 -19.92 4.65
CA ALA A 8 27.71 -21.32 4.86
C ALA A 8 28.79 -21.98 5.71
N SER A 9 28.38 -22.82 6.67
CA SER A 9 29.28 -23.53 7.59
C SER A 9 28.68 -24.89 7.95
N LEU A 10 29.54 -25.81 8.42
CA LEU A 10 29.13 -27.11 8.95
C LEU A 10 29.13 -27.07 10.47
N GLY A 11 28.13 -27.70 11.08
CA GLY A 11 28.00 -27.82 12.53
C GLY A 11 26.71 -27.19 13.09
N ASN A 12 26.61 -27.15 14.42
CA ASN A 12 25.46 -26.57 15.08
C ASN A 12 25.43 -25.04 14.96
N ILE A 13 24.24 -24.46 15.05
CA ILE A 13 24.04 -23.01 15.06
C ILE A 13 24.82 -22.41 16.24
N THR A 14 25.56 -21.34 15.99
CA THR A 14 26.36 -20.63 17.00
C THR A 14 25.81 -19.23 17.28
N LYS A 15 26.23 -18.62 18.40
CA LYS A 15 25.91 -17.21 18.71
C LYS A 15 26.42 -16.25 17.63
N ARG A 16 27.54 -16.58 16.97
CA ARG A 16 28.09 -15.80 15.87
C ARG A 16 27.15 -15.80 14.67
N ASP A 17 26.54 -16.94 14.35
CA ASP A 17 25.57 -17.03 13.25
C ASP A 17 24.34 -16.17 13.53
N LEU A 18 23.87 -16.15 14.77
CA LEU A 18 22.76 -15.28 15.19
C LEU A 18 23.11 -13.78 15.10
N SER A 19 24.32 -13.38 15.50
CA SER A 19 24.79 -12.00 15.36
C SER A 19 24.94 -11.57 13.90
N ASN A 20 25.42 -12.47 13.03
CA ASN A 20 25.48 -12.20 11.59
C ASN A 20 24.07 -12.05 11.00
N LEU A 21 23.14 -12.94 11.39
CA LEU A 21 21.75 -12.90 10.96
C LEU A 21 21.05 -11.60 11.36
N GLU A 22 21.27 -11.15 12.59
CA GLU A 22 20.79 -9.87 13.09
C GLU A 22 21.35 -8.71 12.27
N SER A 23 22.66 -8.71 12.01
CA SER A 23 23.31 -7.66 11.20
C SER A 23 22.80 -7.60 9.76
N LEU A 24 22.44 -8.76 9.17
CA LEU A 24 21.84 -8.82 7.84
C LEU A 24 20.43 -8.23 7.85
N ARG A 25 19.60 -8.67 8.81
CA ARG A 25 18.24 -8.15 8.98
C ARG A 25 18.20 -6.66 9.29
N ASP A 26 19.17 -6.13 10.03
CA ASP A 26 19.20 -4.70 10.35
C ASP A 26 19.61 -3.83 9.14
N LYS A 27 20.39 -4.39 8.20
CA LYS A 27 20.70 -3.73 6.91
C LYS A 27 19.52 -3.78 5.96
N ASP A 28 18.78 -4.87 6.00
CA ASP A 28 17.59 -5.09 5.18
C ASP A 28 16.61 -5.96 5.99
N GLU A 29 15.55 -5.34 6.52
CA GLU A 29 14.49 -6.03 7.30
C GLU A 29 13.93 -7.24 6.53
N PHE A 30 14.13 -7.25 5.21
CA PHE A 30 13.61 -8.21 4.26
C PHE A 30 14.60 -9.33 3.91
N THR A 31 15.85 -9.29 4.38
CA THR A 31 16.83 -10.38 4.18
C THR A 31 17.56 -10.76 5.48
N GLY A 32 17.20 -11.93 6.01
CA GLY A 32 17.79 -12.45 7.24
C GLY A 32 17.13 -13.75 7.68
N VAL A 33 17.29 -14.81 6.88
CA VAL A 33 16.82 -16.16 7.22
C VAL A 33 18.02 -17.09 7.37
N LEU A 34 18.10 -17.79 8.50
CA LEU A 34 19.08 -18.87 8.69
C LEU A 34 18.41 -20.21 8.37
N LEU A 35 18.98 -20.93 7.40
CA LEU A 35 18.56 -22.28 7.04
C LEU A 35 19.48 -23.28 7.74
N ALA A 36 18.89 -24.16 8.56
CA ALA A 36 19.60 -25.19 9.29
C ALA A 36 19.10 -26.57 8.86
N PHE A 37 19.99 -27.42 8.37
CA PHE A 37 19.64 -28.79 7.97
C PHE A 37 20.15 -29.80 8.98
N ASN A 38 19.21 -30.59 9.54
CA ASN A 38 19.52 -31.65 10.50
C ASN A 38 20.34 -31.16 11.72
N VAL A 39 19.91 -30.03 12.30
CA VAL A 39 20.61 -29.36 13.41
C VAL A 39 19.68 -29.20 14.61
N ASN A 40 20.20 -29.47 15.81
CA ASN A 40 19.50 -29.17 17.05
C ASN A 40 19.81 -27.76 17.51
N ILE A 41 18.78 -26.99 17.89
CA ILE A 41 18.93 -25.64 18.42
C ILE A 41 18.98 -25.73 19.96
N PRO A 42 20.11 -25.35 20.61
CA PRO A 42 20.19 -25.28 22.06
C PRO A 42 19.17 -24.29 22.67
N THR A 43 18.77 -24.53 23.92
CA THR A 43 17.78 -23.70 24.62
C THR A 43 18.24 -22.25 24.79
N ASP A 44 19.51 -22.01 25.11
CA ASP A 44 20.08 -20.67 25.27
C ASP A 44 20.04 -19.86 23.97
N LEU A 45 20.19 -20.53 22.82
CA LEU A 45 20.02 -19.88 21.52
C LEU A 45 18.56 -19.61 21.20
N THR A 46 17.65 -20.50 21.60
CA THR A 46 16.21 -20.36 21.36
C THR A 46 15.66 -19.11 22.05
N GLU A 47 16.12 -18.82 23.27
CA GLU A 47 15.79 -17.58 23.98
C GLU A 47 16.25 -16.34 23.22
N ILE A 48 17.49 -16.34 22.73
CA ILE A 48 18.05 -15.24 21.94
C ILE A 48 17.26 -15.03 20.64
N ILE A 49 16.93 -16.12 19.94
CA ILE A 49 16.16 -16.10 18.69
C ILE A 49 14.79 -15.46 18.90
N ASN A 50 14.08 -15.85 19.96
CA ASN A 50 12.75 -15.33 20.28
C ASN A 50 12.81 -13.86 20.73
N LEU A 51 13.73 -13.52 21.63
CA LEU A 51 13.93 -12.15 22.12
C LEU A 51 14.23 -11.19 20.96
N LYS A 52 15.11 -11.62 20.05
CA LYS A 52 15.53 -10.82 18.91
C LYS A 52 14.62 -10.97 17.70
N LYS A 53 13.61 -11.86 17.71
CA LYS A 53 12.72 -12.15 16.56
C LYS A 53 13.51 -12.52 15.29
N LEU A 54 14.50 -13.39 15.42
CA LEU A 54 15.28 -13.90 14.28
C LEU A 54 14.53 -15.05 13.59
N LYS A 55 14.48 -15.08 12.25
CA LYS A 55 13.84 -16.17 11.51
C LYS A 55 14.85 -17.28 11.23
N ILE A 56 14.59 -18.45 11.80
CA ILE A 56 15.31 -19.69 11.53
C ILE A 56 14.35 -20.71 10.95
N ILE A 57 14.79 -21.43 9.92
CA ILE A 57 14.09 -22.54 9.30
C ILE A 57 14.95 -23.78 9.50
N THR A 58 14.43 -24.78 10.20
CA THR A 58 15.17 -26.00 10.49
C THR A 58 14.35 -27.23 10.11
N HIS A 59 14.96 -28.12 9.33
CA HIS A 59 14.36 -29.39 8.97
C HIS A 59 15.45 -30.47 8.84
N PRO A 60 15.13 -31.74 9.16
CA PRO A 60 16.02 -32.87 8.94
C PRO A 60 16.10 -33.29 7.45
N VAL A 61 15.40 -32.57 6.57
CA VAL A 61 15.20 -32.91 5.16
C VAL A 61 15.42 -31.66 4.30
N ILE A 62 16.42 -31.66 3.41
CA ILE A 62 16.89 -30.47 2.68
C ILE A 62 15.75 -29.82 1.88
N TYR A 63 14.99 -30.61 1.12
CA TYR A 63 13.92 -30.08 0.26
C TYR A 63 12.82 -29.40 1.07
N LYS A 64 12.47 -29.92 2.25
CA LYS A 64 11.52 -29.26 3.16
C LYS A 64 12.05 -27.93 3.69
N THR A 65 13.34 -27.85 4.02
CA THR A 65 13.98 -26.58 4.41
C THR A 65 13.86 -25.54 3.31
N ILE A 66 14.07 -25.95 2.05
CA ILE A 66 13.97 -25.08 0.88
C ILE A 66 12.52 -24.67 0.62
N GLU A 67 11.57 -25.60 0.65
CA GLU A 67 10.14 -25.33 0.46
C GLU A 67 9.62 -24.31 1.50
N GLU A 68 9.91 -24.50 2.78
CA GLU A 68 9.49 -23.55 3.83
C GLU A 68 10.15 -22.17 3.63
N TYR A 69 11.41 -22.15 3.19
CA TYR A 69 12.09 -20.91 2.85
C TYR A 69 11.39 -20.17 1.70
N GLU A 70 11.05 -20.87 0.62
CA GLU A 70 10.35 -20.29 -0.53
C GLU A 70 8.98 -19.74 -0.10
N GLU A 71 8.19 -20.49 0.65
CA GLU A 71 6.91 -20.02 1.19
C GLU A 71 7.06 -18.78 2.08
N TYR A 72 8.07 -18.78 2.95
CA TYR A 72 8.34 -17.65 3.84
C TYR A 72 8.69 -16.41 3.03
N VAL A 73 9.55 -16.53 2.02
CA VAL A 73 9.94 -15.44 1.14
C VAL A 73 8.76 -14.92 0.33
N GLU A 74 7.88 -15.80 -0.16
CA GLU A 74 6.67 -15.39 -0.88
C GLU A 74 5.71 -14.61 0.02
N LYS A 75 5.46 -15.09 1.24
CA LYS A 75 4.63 -14.39 2.24
C LYS A 75 5.25 -13.04 2.62
N LEU A 76 6.57 -13.00 2.82
CA LEU A 76 7.27 -11.76 3.14
C LEU A 76 7.15 -10.74 2.01
N LYS A 77 7.39 -11.17 0.75
CA LYS A 77 7.20 -10.33 -0.44
C LYS A 77 5.77 -9.79 -0.54
N ALA A 78 4.77 -10.65 -0.37
CA ALA A 78 3.37 -10.22 -0.40
C ALA A 78 3.06 -9.18 0.68
N ASN A 79 3.58 -9.36 1.90
CA ASN A 79 3.40 -8.41 3.00
C ASN A 79 4.08 -7.07 2.72
N ILE A 80 5.27 -7.07 2.11
CA ILE A 80 5.97 -5.86 1.69
C ILE A 80 5.16 -5.13 0.63
N GLU A 81 4.77 -5.84 -0.44
CA GLU A 81 3.96 -5.27 -1.52
C GLU A 81 2.66 -4.66 -0.97
N MET A 82 2.00 -5.30 0.00
CA MET A 82 0.80 -4.75 0.65
C MET A 82 1.09 -3.52 1.52
N LYS A 83 2.17 -3.52 2.31
CA LYS A 83 2.58 -2.37 3.12
C LYS A 83 2.86 -1.16 2.22
N ASP A 84 3.56 -1.35 1.12
CA ASP A 84 3.85 -0.28 0.17
C ASP A 84 2.58 0.21 -0.53
N LEU A 85 1.69 -0.69 -0.93
CA LEU A 85 0.37 -0.33 -1.47
C LEU A 85 -0.48 0.47 -0.49
N SER A 86 -0.35 0.23 0.83
CA SER A 86 -1.12 0.98 1.84
C SER A 86 -0.72 2.46 1.93
N LYS A 87 0.54 2.76 1.61
CA LYS A 87 1.09 4.13 1.62
C LYS A 87 0.71 4.91 0.37
N VAL A 88 0.59 4.22 -0.75
CA VAL A 88 0.28 4.79 -2.06
C VAL A 88 -1.17 5.28 -2.14
N VAL A 89 -1.38 6.45 -2.76
CA VAL A 89 -2.72 6.95 -3.12
C VAL A 89 -3.30 6.07 -4.22
N ARG A 90 -4.42 5.41 -3.96
CA ARG A 90 -5.06 4.52 -4.93
C ARG A 90 -5.93 5.29 -5.95
N PRO A 91 -6.09 4.76 -7.16
CA PRO A 91 -7.03 5.34 -8.13
C PRO A 91 -8.45 5.28 -7.57
N CYS A 92 -9.11 6.44 -7.59
CA CYS A 92 -10.50 6.56 -7.21
C CYS A 92 -11.19 7.56 -8.12
N LYS A 93 -12.41 7.23 -8.53
CA LYS A 93 -13.36 8.13 -9.18
C LYS A 93 -14.63 8.15 -8.34
N PHE A 94 -15.11 9.34 -8.00
CA PHE A 94 -16.31 9.50 -7.19
C PHE A 94 -17.14 10.70 -7.65
N ALA A 95 -18.45 10.64 -7.42
CA ALA A 95 -19.40 11.69 -7.77
C ALA A 95 -19.81 12.48 -6.53
N VAL A 96 -19.97 13.79 -6.67
CA VAL A 96 -20.63 14.64 -5.66
C VAL A 96 -22.13 14.54 -5.87
N LEU A 97 -22.88 14.12 -4.85
CA LEU A 97 -24.32 13.89 -4.96
C LEU A 97 -25.11 15.20 -4.95
N LYS A 98 -26.05 15.34 -5.90
CA LYS A 98 -26.92 16.52 -6.04
C LYS A 98 -27.92 16.61 -4.90
N GLY A 99 -28.06 17.79 -4.29
CA GLY A 99 -28.92 18.06 -3.14
C GLY A 99 -28.35 17.58 -1.80
N TYR A 100 -27.12 17.05 -1.78
CA TYR A 100 -26.49 16.52 -0.57
C TYR A 100 -25.30 17.37 -0.09
N THR A 101 -25.36 18.69 -0.29
CA THR A 101 -24.39 19.63 0.32
C THR A 101 -24.85 20.04 1.71
N PHE A 102 -24.14 19.56 2.74
CA PHE A 102 -24.40 19.91 4.14
C PHE A 102 -23.65 21.16 4.57
N ARG A 103 -22.48 21.41 3.97
CA ARG A 103 -21.65 22.59 4.21
C ARG A 103 -20.87 22.95 2.95
N GLN A 104 -20.92 24.21 2.54
CA GLN A 104 -20.28 24.65 1.30
C GLN A 104 -18.75 24.75 1.38
N SER A 105 -18.16 25.11 2.52
CA SER A 105 -16.71 25.25 2.68
C SER A 105 -16.24 25.26 4.15
N ASN A 106 -14.91 25.13 4.34
CA ASN A 106 -14.17 25.22 5.61
C ASN A 106 -14.56 24.23 6.73
N PRO A 107 -14.61 22.90 6.50
CA PRO A 107 -14.45 22.18 5.23
C PRO A 107 -15.79 22.05 4.49
N ALA A 108 -15.76 21.83 3.17
CA ALA A 108 -16.96 21.43 2.45
C ALA A 108 -17.41 20.05 2.97
N ILE A 109 -18.70 19.84 3.21
CA ILE A 109 -19.26 18.55 3.63
C ILE A 109 -20.37 18.20 2.66
N VAL A 110 -20.16 17.14 1.88
CA VAL A 110 -21.08 16.71 0.83
C VAL A 110 -21.30 15.20 0.88
N GLY A 111 -22.47 14.76 0.44
CA GLY A 111 -22.69 13.36 0.08
C GLY A 111 -21.91 13.03 -1.20
N VAL A 112 -21.19 11.91 -1.18
CA VAL A 112 -20.47 11.40 -2.36
C VAL A 112 -20.82 9.95 -2.61
N GLU A 113 -20.66 9.51 -3.86
CA GLU A 113 -20.70 8.11 -4.26
C GLU A 113 -19.36 7.69 -4.84
N ILE A 114 -18.74 6.65 -4.26
CA ILE A 114 -17.51 6.09 -4.79
C ILE A 114 -17.85 5.17 -5.97
N GLU A 115 -17.65 5.64 -7.19
CA GLU A 115 -17.96 4.84 -8.38
C GLU A 115 -16.95 3.72 -8.59
N ILE A 116 -15.66 4.04 -8.46
CA ILE A 116 -14.56 3.11 -8.73
C ILE A 116 -13.43 3.34 -7.74
N GLY A 117 -12.84 2.24 -7.28
CA GLY A 117 -11.63 2.26 -6.47
C GLY A 117 -11.88 2.60 -5.01
N LYS A 118 -10.90 3.23 -4.37
CA LYS A 118 -10.92 3.54 -2.93
C LYS A 118 -10.21 4.86 -2.66
N ILE A 119 -10.76 5.65 -1.74
CA ILE A 119 -10.15 6.89 -1.27
C ILE A 119 -10.14 6.89 0.26
N LYS A 120 -9.07 7.41 0.87
CA LYS A 120 -8.89 7.46 2.32
C LYS A 120 -8.73 8.89 2.82
N THR A 121 -8.92 9.06 4.12
CA THR A 121 -8.59 10.32 4.79
C THR A 121 -7.15 10.72 4.52
N GLY A 122 -6.94 11.98 4.15
CA GLY A 122 -5.65 12.55 3.78
C GLY A 122 -5.35 12.53 2.27
N ASP A 123 -6.06 11.75 1.47
CA ASP A 123 -5.84 11.72 0.03
C ASP A 123 -6.18 13.07 -0.62
N GLY A 124 -5.39 13.44 -1.64
CA GLY A 124 -5.66 14.60 -2.47
C GLY A 124 -6.86 14.38 -3.39
N ILE A 125 -7.52 15.47 -3.76
CA ILE A 125 -8.69 15.46 -4.64
C ILE A 125 -8.38 16.34 -5.85
N MET A 126 -8.64 15.82 -7.05
CA MET A 126 -8.53 16.57 -8.30
C MET A 126 -9.82 16.55 -9.09
N ASN A 127 -10.04 17.60 -9.87
CA ASN A 127 -11.16 17.72 -10.79
C ASN A 127 -10.84 17.11 -12.17
N LEU A 128 -11.81 17.17 -13.09
CA LEU A 128 -11.67 16.67 -14.47
C LEU A 128 -10.59 17.38 -15.31
N SER A 129 -10.15 18.58 -14.91
CA SER A 129 -9.06 19.30 -15.59
C SER A 129 -7.68 18.87 -15.11
N GLY A 130 -7.56 18.02 -14.08
CA GLY A 130 -6.26 17.62 -13.53
C GLY A 130 -5.78 18.49 -12.38
N THR A 131 -6.53 19.54 -12.06
CA THR A 131 -6.21 20.51 -11.02
C THR A 131 -6.58 19.94 -9.65
N ARG A 132 -5.64 20.00 -8.71
CA ARG A 132 -5.90 19.66 -7.32
C ARG A 132 -6.84 20.71 -6.70
N VAL A 133 -7.96 20.27 -6.16
CA VAL A 133 -8.99 21.15 -5.57
C VAL A 133 -9.01 21.08 -4.05
N GLY A 134 -8.46 20.03 -3.44
CA GLY A 134 -8.42 19.89 -1.98
C GLY A 134 -7.90 18.55 -1.49
N THR A 135 -8.27 18.19 -0.26
CA THR A 135 -7.94 16.91 0.38
C THR A 135 -9.12 16.35 1.17
N VAL A 136 -9.18 15.03 1.33
CA VAL A 136 -10.18 14.38 2.18
C VAL A 136 -9.81 14.61 3.65
N LYS A 137 -10.65 15.36 4.37
CA LYS A 137 -10.48 15.62 5.82
C LYS A 137 -11.06 14.50 6.67
N SER A 138 -12.23 13.99 6.32
CA SER A 138 -12.87 12.87 7.00
C SER A 138 -13.96 12.23 6.14
N LEU A 139 -14.32 10.99 6.48
CA LEU A 139 -15.35 10.19 5.82
C LEU A 139 -16.31 9.66 6.88
N LYS A 140 -17.62 9.74 6.62
CA LYS A 140 -18.67 9.27 7.52
C LYS A 140 -19.69 8.40 6.80
N GLU A 141 -19.77 7.14 7.16
CA GLU A 141 -20.80 6.20 6.72
C GLU A 141 -21.88 6.11 7.81
N GLY A 142 -23.05 6.70 7.56
CA GLY A 142 -24.07 6.84 8.59
C GLY A 142 -23.58 7.70 9.77
N GLN A 143 -23.47 7.11 10.95
CA GLN A 143 -22.95 7.78 12.16
C GLN A 143 -21.46 7.51 12.41
N ASP A 144 -20.86 6.55 11.70
CA ASP A 144 -19.51 6.08 11.98
C ASP A 144 -18.48 6.82 11.14
N ASN A 145 -17.36 7.19 11.77
CA ASN A 145 -16.19 7.68 11.04
C ASN A 145 -15.43 6.49 10.45
N VAL A 146 -15.21 6.52 9.13
CA VAL A 146 -14.42 5.50 8.43
C VAL A 146 -13.11 6.11 7.94
N SER A 147 -12.05 5.31 7.88
CA SER A 147 -10.75 5.75 7.36
C SER A 147 -10.66 5.62 5.84
N VAL A 148 -11.49 4.75 5.24
CA VAL A 148 -11.45 4.42 3.81
C VAL A 148 -12.87 4.28 3.28
N ALA A 149 -13.12 4.92 2.14
CA ALA A 149 -14.32 4.79 1.33
C ALA A 149 -14.03 3.83 0.16
N GLN A 150 -14.95 2.91 -0.13
CA GLN A 150 -14.77 1.91 -1.19
C GLN A 150 -15.87 2.00 -2.24
N GLN A 151 -15.59 1.49 -3.43
CA GLN A 151 -16.53 1.39 -4.54
C GLN A 151 -17.92 0.90 -4.11
N GLY A 152 -18.95 1.58 -4.64
CA GLY A 152 -20.37 1.34 -4.38
C GLY A 152 -20.89 1.98 -3.09
N LYS A 153 -20.04 2.63 -2.28
CA LYS A 153 -20.47 3.30 -1.06
C LYS A 153 -20.90 4.73 -1.32
N GLN A 154 -22.02 5.10 -0.69
CA GLN A 154 -22.47 6.48 -0.55
C GLN A 154 -22.25 6.92 0.90
N LEU A 155 -21.57 8.05 1.09
CA LEU A 155 -21.19 8.54 2.42
C LEU A 155 -20.99 10.05 2.43
N ALA A 156 -20.92 10.64 3.63
CA ALA A 156 -20.57 12.04 3.78
C ALA A 156 -19.05 12.21 3.80
N MET A 157 -18.53 13.05 2.91
CA MET A 157 -17.11 13.38 2.81
C MET A 157 -16.90 14.84 3.21
N ALA A 158 -16.01 15.07 4.17
CA ALA A 158 -15.50 16.41 4.46
C ALA A 158 -14.25 16.66 3.60
N MET A 159 -14.26 17.71 2.79
CA MET A 159 -13.17 18.11 1.90
C MET A 159 -12.56 19.44 2.37
N GLU A 160 -11.27 19.42 2.71
CA GLU A 160 -10.51 20.62 3.06
C GLU A 160 -10.04 21.33 1.79
N GLY A 161 -10.09 22.68 1.77
CA GLY A 161 -9.67 23.49 0.62
C GLY A 161 -10.71 23.59 -0.52
N VAL A 162 -11.80 22.83 -0.46
CA VAL A 162 -12.88 22.86 -1.46
C VAL A 162 -14.00 23.81 -1.03
N THR A 163 -14.54 24.54 -2.01
CA THR A 163 -15.82 25.27 -1.88
C THR A 163 -16.78 24.78 -2.97
N ILE A 164 -17.95 24.28 -2.54
CA ILE A 164 -19.03 23.85 -3.44
C ILE A 164 -19.69 25.07 -4.08
N GLY A 165 -19.89 25.05 -5.41
CA GLY A 165 -20.37 26.19 -6.19
C GLY A 165 -19.26 27.10 -6.73
N ARG A 166 -17.99 26.72 -6.57
CA ARG A 166 -16.83 27.50 -7.07
C ARG A 166 -15.75 26.62 -7.69
N GLN A 167 -15.15 25.71 -6.93
CA GLN A 167 -14.12 24.78 -7.45
C GLN A 167 -14.73 23.45 -7.90
N VAL A 168 -15.86 23.09 -7.30
CA VAL A 168 -16.58 21.83 -7.46
C VAL A 168 -18.07 22.13 -7.40
N ASP A 169 -18.85 21.56 -8.30
CA ASP A 169 -20.29 21.65 -8.31
C ASP A 169 -20.95 20.31 -7.94
N GLU A 170 -22.22 20.38 -7.55
CA GLU A 170 -23.01 19.19 -7.32
C GLU A 170 -23.25 18.40 -8.62
N GLY A 171 -22.98 17.10 -8.60
CA GLY A 171 -23.01 16.24 -9.78
C GLY A 171 -21.66 16.11 -10.49
N ASP A 172 -20.63 16.82 -10.05
CA ASP A 172 -19.29 16.66 -10.61
C ASP A 172 -18.69 15.30 -10.30
N PHE A 173 -17.87 14.82 -11.23
CA PHE A 173 -16.96 13.71 -11.01
C PHE A 173 -15.59 14.23 -10.60
N LEU A 174 -15.07 13.69 -9.50
CA LEU A 174 -13.75 13.97 -8.96
C LEU A 174 -12.92 12.69 -8.93
N TYR A 175 -11.60 12.87 -8.83
CA TYR A 175 -10.64 11.78 -8.76
C TYR A 175 -9.72 11.96 -7.56
N ALA A 176 -9.14 10.86 -7.08
CA ALA A 176 -7.97 10.94 -6.22
C ALA A 176 -6.81 11.59 -6.99
N ASP A 177 -6.17 12.60 -6.39
CA ASP A 177 -4.98 13.26 -6.92
C ASP A 177 -3.76 12.38 -6.62
N ILE A 178 -3.46 11.45 -7.52
CA ILE A 178 -2.35 10.49 -7.38
C ILE A 178 -1.02 11.21 -7.67
N PRO A 179 -0.05 11.20 -6.72
CA PRO A 179 1.31 11.67 -6.99
C PRO A 179 2.01 10.88 -8.10
N GLU A 180 2.94 11.50 -8.82
CA GLU A 180 3.62 10.85 -9.94
C GLU A 180 4.41 9.59 -9.52
N GLU A 181 5.10 9.65 -8.37
CA GLU A 181 5.80 8.50 -7.80
C GLU A 181 4.87 7.33 -7.50
N ASP A 182 3.69 7.63 -6.96
CA ASP A 182 2.66 6.67 -6.62
C ASP A 182 2.06 6.04 -7.89
N PHE A 183 1.88 6.84 -8.95
CA PHE A 183 1.45 6.36 -10.25
C PHE A 183 2.42 5.35 -10.87
N VAL A 184 3.73 5.62 -10.81
CA VAL A 184 4.77 4.69 -11.30
C VAL A 184 4.75 3.39 -10.49
N LYS A 185 4.62 3.48 -9.15
CA LYS A 185 4.48 2.31 -8.26
C LYS A 185 3.22 1.49 -8.62
N LEU A 186 2.08 2.14 -8.81
CA LEU A 186 0.84 1.47 -9.21
C LEU A 186 0.93 0.80 -10.58
N LYS A 187 1.68 1.39 -11.53
CA LYS A 187 1.96 0.76 -12.82
C LYS A 187 2.75 -0.54 -12.68
N ALA A 188 3.77 -0.56 -11.83
CA ALA A 188 4.53 -1.78 -11.53
C ALA A 188 3.68 -2.82 -10.81
N MET A 189 2.71 -2.39 -10.01
CA MET A 189 1.84 -3.23 -9.18
C MET A 189 0.43 -3.45 -9.76
N LYS A 190 0.24 -3.32 -11.08
CA LYS A 190 -1.08 -3.47 -11.74
C LYS A 190 -1.82 -4.78 -11.41
N LYS A 191 -1.08 -5.86 -11.10
CA LYS A 191 -1.65 -7.15 -10.68
C LYS A 191 -2.52 -7.06 -9.42
N HIS A 192 -2.34 -6.00 -8.62
CA HIS A 192 -3.06 -5.74 -7.35
C HIS A 192 -4.21 -4.75 -7.49
N LEU A 193 -4.52 -4.34 -8.72
CA LEU A 193 -5.61 -3.42 -9.05
C LEU A 193 -6.68 -4.18 -9.83
N SER A 194 -7.94 -3.87 -9.54
CA SER A 194 -9.05 -4.32 -10.38
C SER A 194 -8.95 -3.71 -11.78
N LYS A 195 -9.60 -4.34 -12.77
CA LYS A 195 -9.65 -3.81 -14.15
C LYS A 195 -10.20 -2.37 -14.18
N MET A 196 -11.22 -2.09 -13.38
CA MET A 196 -11.82 -0.76 -13.27
C MET A 196 -10.84 0.26 -12.65
N GLU A 197 -10.11 -0.11 -11.59
CA GLU A 197 -9.05 0.74 -11.02
C GLU A 197 -7.95 1.04 -12.03
N VAL A 198 -7.55 0.06 -12.84
CA VAL A 198 -6.56 0.26 -13.92
C VAL A 198 -7.07 1.24 -14.97
N ASP A 199 -8.36 1.20 -15.30
CA ASP A 199 -8.95 2.13 -16.27
C ASP A 199 -9.07 3.55 -15.70
N VAL A 200 -9.41 3.71 -14.41
CA VAL A 200 -9.34 5.03 -13.74
C VAL A 200 -7.90 5.54 -13.69
N LEU A 201 -6.93 4.68 -13.41
CA LEU A 201 -5.52 5.05 -13.41
C LEU A 201 -5.06 5.59 -14.79
N LYS A 202 -5.54 4.98 -15.89
CA LYS A 202 -5.30 5.49 -17.25
C LYS A 202 -5.96 6.85 -17.48
N GLN A 203 -7.22 7.01 -17.07
CA GLN A 203 -7.94 8.29 -17.18
C GLN A 203 -7.19 9.42 -16.45
N ILE A 204 -6.72 9.16 -15.22
CA ILE A 204 -5.93 10.12 -14.45
C ILE A 204 -4.64 10.49 -15.21
N ALA A 205 -3.95 9.50 -15.79
CA ALA A 205 -2.76 9.74 -16.60
C ALA A 205 -3.06 10.60 -17.84
N GLU A 206 -4.15 10.32 -18.55
CA GLU A 206 -4.58 11.09 -19.71
C GLU A 206 -4.90 12.54 -19.32
N ILE A 207 -5.59 12.75 -18.21
CA ILE A 207 -5.90 14.09 -17.68
C ILE A 207 -4.61 14.84 -17.35
N LYS A 208 -3.72 14.26 -16.54
CA LYS A 208 -2.45 14.91 -16.13
C LYS A 208 -1.51 15.19 -17.31
N ARG A 209 -1.54 14.35 -18.34
CA ARG A 209 -0.69 14.50 -19.52
C ARG A 209 -1.11 15.58 -20.51
N ARG A 210 -2.31 16.15 -20.35
CA ARG A 210 -2.72 17.34 -21.11
C ARG A 210 -1.82 18.54 -20.78
N ASP A 211 -1.45 18.68 -19.50
CA ASP A 211 -0.59 19.77 -19.04
C ASP A 211 0.89 19.37 -18.98
N ASN A 212 1.20 18.10 -18.65
CA ASN A 212 2.55 17.57 -18.59
C ASN A 212 2.67 16.26 -19.39
N PRO A 213 3.03 16.30 -20.69
CA PRO A 213 3.06 15.11 -21.56
C PRO A 213 3.94 13.96 -21.06
N VAL A 214 4.97 14.24 -20.25
CA VAL A 214 5.88 13.23 -19.68
C VAL A 214 5.46 12.72 -18.31
N TRP A 215 4.30 13.15 -17.80
CA TRP A 215 3.82 12.75 -16.48
C TRP A 215 3.65 11.22 -16.38
N GLY A 216 4.34 10.64 -15.40
CA GLY A 216 4.31 9.22 -15.08
C GLY A 216 4.98 8.36 -16.15
N VAL A 217 6.02 8.86 -16.83
CA VAL A 217 6.83 8.09 -17.81
C VAL A 217 7.92 7.22 -17.15
N GLY A 218 8.05 7.25 -15.82
CA GLY A 218 8.88 6.32 -15.05
C GLY A 218 8.43 4.86 -15.09
#